data_AF-A0A1L5KJL7-F1
#
_entry.id   AF-A0A1L5KJL7-F1
#
_cell.length_a   1.000
_cell.length_b   1.000
_cell.length_c   1.000
_cell.angle_alpha   90.00
_cell.angle_beta   90.00
_cell.angle_gamma   90.00
#
_symmetry.space_group_name_H-M   'P 1'
#
loop_
_entity.id
_entity.type
_entity.pdbx_description
1 polymer ?
#
loop_
_entity_poly.entity_id
_entity_poly.type
_entity_poly.pdbx_seq_one_letter_code
_entity_poly.pdbx_strand_id
1 'polypeptide(L)'
;MNMEFDEIRPHHDEELPQIYEELIADPAFQQVASAVFPEVPFEALAQKMRTCKTKLEFQKAFCYTILKRFAKDTTQGVTLDLTAQTDKTSAYTYISNHRDIILDSGFLSVELIDKGMDTVEIAIGDNLLIYPWIKKFVRVNKSFIVQRALTMRQMLESSGRMSRYMHHTIKDKNQSIWIAQREGRAKDSNDRTQESVLKMLAMGGEGDIIDRLIEMNILPLAISYEYDPCDYLKAQEFQLKRNIPDYKKTQEDDLKNMQTGLFGPKGRVHFQVASCINEELDG
;
A
#
# COMPACT_ATOMS: atom_id res chain seq x y z
N MET A 1 -9.72 -22.09 -7.57
CA MET A 1 -8.81 -20.94 -7.38
C MET A 1 -8.20 -20.59 -8.72
N ASN A 2 -8.32 -19.34 -9.15
CA ASN A 2 -7.71 -18.88 -10.39
C ASN A 2 -6.20 -18.75 -10.14
N MET A 3 -5.40 -19.73 -10.59
CA MET A 3 -3.96 -19.78 -10.38
C MET A 3 -3.20 -18.60 -11.02
N GLU A 4 -3.87 -17.84 -11.89
CA GLU A 4 -3.29 -16.71 -12.62
C GLU A 4 -2.62 -15.67 -11.70
N PHE A 5 -3.22 -15.40 -10.54
CA PHE A 5 -2.80 -14.30 -9.68
C PHE A 5 -1.95 -14.70 -8.47
N ASP A 6 -1.69 -16.00 -8.27
CA ASP A 6 -1.07 -16.54 -7.04
C ASP A 6 0.30 -15.91 -6.71
N GLU A 7 1.04 -15.49 -7.73
CA GLU A 7 2.35 -14.84 -7.56
C GLU A 7 2.26 -13.44 -6.93
N ILE A 8 1.14 -12.73 -7.13
CA ILE A 8 1.00 -11.31 -6.79
C ILE A 8 -0.10 -11.02 -5.76
N ARG A 9 -1.19 -11.79 -5.71
CA ARG A 9 -2.37 -11.47 -4.89
C ARG A 9 -2.10 -11.52 -3.38
N PRO A 10 -2.92 -10.86 -2.54
CA PRO A 10 -2.99 -11.15 -1.11
C PRO A 10 -3.39 -12.60 -0.85
N HIS A 11 -3.18 -13.06 0.39
CA HIS A 11 -3.64 -14.38 0.81
C HIS A 11 -5.17 -14.45 0.80
N HIS A 12 -5.71 -15.59 0.38
CA HIS A 12 -7.11 -15.92 0.60
C HIS A 12 -7.34 -16.17 2.09
N ASP A 13 -8.55 -15.96 2.57
CA ASP A 13 -8.84 -16.09 4.00
C ASP A 13 -8.64 -17.54 4.48
N GLU A 14 -8.86 -18.52 3.61
CA GLU A 14 -8.63 -19.94 3.86
C GLU A 14 -7.15 -20.31 3.99
N GLU A 15 -6.23 -19.49 3.46
CA GLU A 15 -4.78 -19.70 3.56
C GLU A 15 -4.21 -19.16 4.89
N LEU A 16 -4.94 -18.25 5.56
CA LEU A 16 -4.44 -17.53 6.74
C LEU A 16 -4.00 -18.44 7.88
N PRO A 17 -4.71 -19.53 8.26
CA PRO A 17 -4.28 -20.39 9.36
C PRO A 17 -2.87 -20.96 9.17
N GLN A 18 -2.56 -21.44 7.97
CA GLN A 18 -1.22 -21.96 7.66
C GLN A 18 -0.18 -20.84 7.67
N ILE A 19 -0.48 -19.70 7.02
CA ILE A 19 0.44 -18.56 6.95
C ILE A 19 0.74 -17.99 8.35
N TYR A 20 -0.22 -18.01 9.26
CA TYR A 20 -0.01 -17.59 10.64
C TYR A 20 0.98 -18.49 11.37
N GLU A 21 0.88 -19.82 11.24
CA GLU A 21 1.86 -20.71 11.87
C GLU A 21 3.28 -20.48 11.31
N GLU A 22 3.39 -20.26 10.00
CA GLU A 22 4.66 -19.93 9.36
C GLU A 22 5.24 -18.59 9.85
N LEU A 23 4.40 -17.57 10.06
CA LEU A 23 4.82 -16.28 10.63
C LEU A 23 5.19 -16.44 12.11
N ILE A 24 4.37 -17.14 12.90
CA ILE A 24 4.58 -17.35 14.33
C ILE A 24 5.88 -18.11 14.59
N ALA A 25 6.25 -19.04 13.72
CA ALA A 25 7.49 -19.81 13.82
C ALA A 25 8.75 -19.03 13.39
N ASP A 26 8.64 -17.89 12.70
CA ASP A 26 9.78 -17.12 12.19
C ASP A 26 10.40 -16.24 13.29
N PRO A 27 11.66 -16.46 13.72
CA PRO A 27 12.27 -15.73 14.83
C PRO A 27 12.35 -14.21 14.61
N ALA A 28 12.54 -13.76 13.36
CA ALA A 28 12.62 -12.33 13.06
C ALA A 28 11.23 -11.69 13.17
N PHE A 29 10.18 -12.39 12.74
CA PHE A 29 8.81 -11.94 12.97
C PHE A 29 8.48 -11.86 14.47
N GLN A 30 8.87 -12.86 15.27
CA GLN A 30 8.64 -12.82 16.73
C GLN A 30 9.30 -11.60 17.39
N GLN A 31 10.55 -11.32 17.00
CA GLN A 31 11.31 -10.18 17.52
C GLN A 31 10.61 -8.85 17.17
N VAL A 32 10.19 -8.67 15.93
CA VAL A 32 9.49 -7.46 15.47
C VAL A 32 8.14 -7.33 16.16
N ALA A 33 7.33 -8.39 16.20
CA ALA A 33 6.02 -8.37 16.84
C ALA A 33 6.11 -8.02 18.33
N SER A 34 7.09 -8.59 19.05
CA SER A 34 7.33 -8.30 20.46
C SER A 34 7.81 -6.87 20.69
N ALA A 35 8.60 -6.31 19.77
CA ALA A 35 9.05 -4.91 19.86
C ALA A 35 7.90 -3.92 19.60
N VAL A 36 6.97 -4.25 18.71
CA VAL A 36 5.80 -3.42 18.39
C VAL A 36 4.76 -3.46 19.53
N PHE A 37 4.59 -4.62 20.16
CA PHE A 37 3.68 -4.84 21.30
C PHE A 37 4.44 -5.28 22.56
N PRO A 38 5.27 -4.39 23.16
CA PRO A 38 6.14 -4.78 24.27
C PRO A 38 5.36 -5.19 25.54
N GLU A 39 4.13 -4.71 25.68
CA GLU A 39 3.25 -5.00 26.83
C GLU A 39 2.48 -6.31 26.68
N VAL A 40 2.55 -6.99 25.53
CA VAL A 40 1.78 -8.22 25.25
C VAL A 40 2.74 -9.37 24.99
N PRO A 41 2.65 -10.48 25.76
CA PRO A 41 3.45 -11.67 25.50
C PRO A 41 3.22 -12.19 24.08
N PHE A 42 4.29 -12.60 23.41
CA PHE A 42 4.21 -13.07 22.03
C PHE A 42 3.20 -14.22 21.84
N GLU A 43 3.11 -15.15 22.79
CA GLU A 43 2.13 -16.24 22.73
C GLU A 43 0.67 -15.74 22.69
N ALA A 44 0.37 -14.64 23.39
CA ALA A 44 -0.97 -14.03 23.33
C ALA A 44 -1.22 -13.37 21.96
N LEU A 45 -0.20 -12.78 21.34
CA LEU A 45 -0.30 -12.27 19.96
C LEU A 45 -0.56 -13.43 18.99
N ALA A 46 0.19 -14.53 19.11
CA ALA A 46 0.04 -15.72 18.28
C ALA A 46 -1.37 -16.33 18.41
N GLN A 47 -1.89 -16.45 19.63
CA GLN A 47 -3.27 -16.88 19.86
C GLN A 47 -4.27 -15.92 19.22
N LYS A 48 -4.07 -14.61 19.36
CA LYS A 48 -4.95 -13.61 18.73
C LYS A 48 -4.91 -13.70 17.21
N MET A 49 -3.75 -13.94 16.59
CA MET A 49 -3.63 -14.18 15.14
C MET A 49 -4.48 -15.37 14.71
N ARG A 50 -4.38 -16.52 15.41
CA ARG A 50 -5.17 -17.73 15.13
C ARG A 50 -6.69 -17.53 15.23
N THR A 51 -7.15 -16.55 16.01
CA THR A 51 -8.59 -16.22 16.08
C THR A 51 -9.11 -15.40 14.89
N CYS A 52 -8.22 -14.76 14.13
CA CYS A 52 -8.61 -13.94 12.98
C CYS A 52 -8.87 -14.86 11.78
N LYS A 53 -10.13 -14.93 11.33
CA LYS A 53 -10.53 -15.77 10.20
C LYS A 53 -10.43 -15.05 8.86
N THR A 54 -10.41 -13.73 8.88
CA THR A 54 -10.34 -12.90 7.67
C THR A 54 -9.20 -11.91 7.75
N LYS A 55 -8.72 -11.46 6.57
CA LYS A 55 -7.73 -10.38 6.50
C LYS A 55 -8.20 -9.11 7.23
N LEU A 56 -9.49 -8.77 7.12
CA LEU A 56 -10.05 -7.59 7.78
C LEU A 56 -10.02 -7.71 9.32
N GLU A 57 -10.34 -8.90 9.85
CA GLU A 57 -10.22 -9.15 11.30
C GLU A 57 -8.79 -9.00 11.78
N PHE A 58 -7.82 -9.53 11.03
CA PHE A 58 -6.39 -9.35 11.32
C PHE A 58 -5.98 -7.87 11.28
N GLN A 59 -6.39 -7.14 10.24
CA GLN A 59 -6.11 -5.73 10.09
C GLN A 59 -6.67 -4.91 11.26
N LYS A 60 -7.91 -5.18 11.69
CA LYS A 60 -8.53 -4.50 12.84
C LYS A 60 -7.85 -4.87 14.16
N ALA A 61 -7.47 -6.13 14.36
CA ALA A 61 -6.83 -6.58 15.59
C ALA A 61 -5.42 -6.01 15.77
N PHE A 62 -4.62 -5.98 14.70
CA PHE A 62 -3.20 -5.64 14.75
C PHE A 62 -2.88 -4.33 14.04
N CYS A 63 -3.06 -4.27 12.72
CA CYS A 63 -2.60 -3.14 11.91
C CYS A 63 -3.25 -1.82 12.32
N TYR A 64 -4.56 -1.79 12.53
CA TYR A 64 -5.31 -0.63 13.00
C TYR A 64 -4.76 -0.12 14.34
N THR A 65 -4.57 -1.02 15.31
CA THR A 65 -4.03 -0.69 16.64
C THR A 65 -2.63 -0.05 16.53
N ILE A 66 -1.76 -0.65 15.72
CA ILE A 66 -0.39 -0.15 15.48
C ILE A 66 -0.43 1.23 14.81
N LEU A 67 -1.24 1.39 13.77
CA LEU A 67 -1.34 2.62 12.99
C LEU A 67 -1.97 3.76 13.79
N LYS A 68 -2.99 3.50 14.63
CA LYS A 68 -3.53 4.50 15.57
C LYS A 68 -2.48 4.96 16.57
N ARG A 69 -1.61 4.06 17.03
CA ARG A 69 -0.46 4.42 17.87
C ARG A 69 0.53 5.30 17.11
N PHE A 70 0.93 4.93 15.90
CA PHE A 70 1.79 5.80 15.08
C PHE A 70 1.17 7.17 14.79
N ALA A 71 -0.13 7.22 14.50
CA ALA A 71 -0.84 8.47 14.31
C ALA A 71 -0.74 9.33 15.58
N LYS A 72 -1.03 8.76 16.76
CA LYS A 72 -0.94 9.46 18.05
C LYS A 72 0.48 9.94 18.37
N ASP A 73 1.49 9.09 18.13
CA ASP A 73 2.85 9.32 18.60
C ASP A 73 3.67 10.20 17.63
N THR A 74 3.29 10.26 16.35
CA THR A 74 4.11 10.90 15.30
C THR A 74 3.41 12.00 14.49
N THR A 75 2.11 12.22 14.71
CA THR A 75 1.33 13.27 14.02
C THR A 75 0.61 14.18 15.02
N GLN A 76 0.08 15.30 14.52
CA GLN A 76 -0.83 16.19 15.26
C GLN A 76 -2.29 15.97 14.84
N GLY A 77 -2.59 14.80 14.27
CA GLY A 77 -3.89 14.44 13.72
C GLY A 77 -3.78 13.96 12.28
N VAL A 78 -4.60 12.96 11.97
CA VAL A 78 -4.82 12.45 10.62
C VAL A 78 -6.28 12.73 10.28
N THR A 79 -6.53 13.21 9.05
CA THR A 79 -7.90 13.51 8.59
C THR A 79 -8.09 13.00 7.18
N LEU A 80 -9.30 12.51 6.89
CA LEU A 80 -9.74 12.09 5.57
C LEU A 80 -11.05 12.79 5.19
N ASP A 81 -11.03 13.51 4.07
CA ASP A 81 -12.19 14.08 3.41
C ASP A 81 -12.63 13.19 2.24
N LEU A 82 -13.84 12.64 2.35
CA LEU A 82 -14.52 11.81 1.34
C LEU A 82 -15.79 12.50 0.80
N THR A 83 -15.94 13.80 0.99
CA THR A 83 -17.18 14.51 0.60
C THR A 83 -17.48 14.41 -0.88
N ALA A 84 -16.45 14.34 -1.73
CA ALA A 84 -16.58 14.12 -3.17
C ALA A 84 -16.88 12.66 -3.57
N GLN A 85 -16.68 11.71 -2.66
CA GLN A 85 -17.02 10.30 -2.87
C GLN A 85 -18.45 10.05 -2.36
N THR A 86 -19.41 10.18 -3.29
CA THR A 86 -20.84 10.09 -2.98
C THR A 86 -21.30 8.67 -2.73
N ASP A 87 -20.83 7.70 -3.52
CA ASP A 87 -21.07 6.28 -3.30
C ASP A 87 -19.94 5.64 -2.47
N LYS A 88 -20.34 4.99 -1.38
CA LYS A 88 -19.45 4.35 -0.40
C LYS A 88 -19.58 2.83 -0.41
N THR A 89 -20.36 2.28 -1.34
CA THR A 89 -20.65 0.84 -1.47
C THR A 89 -19.84 0.19 -2.58
N SER A 90 -19.51 0.95 -3.63
CA SER A 90 -18.64 0.50 -4.71
C SER A 90 -17.16 0.47 -4.30
N ALA A 91 -16.40 -0.37 -4.98
CA ALA A 91 -14.95 -0.35 -4.93
C ALA A 91 -14.35 0.72 -5.84
N TYR A 92 -13.27 1.32 -5.37
CA TYR A 92 -12.55 2.38 -6.08
C TYR A 92 -11.04 2.12 -6.11
N THR A 93 -10.40 2.68 -7.13
CA THR A 93 -8.93 2.75 -7.20
C THR A 93 -8.46 4.13 -6.75
N TYR A 94 -7.99 4.23 -5.51
CA TYR A 94 -7.36 5.44 -4.98
C TYR A 94 -5.97 5.59 -5.59
N ILE A 95 -5.79 6.62 -6.42
CA ILE A 95 -4.48 6.97 -7.00
C ILE A 95 -3.97 8.22 -6.30
N SER A 96 -2.81 8.13 -5.67
CA SER A 96 -2.28 9.24 -4.86
C SER A 96 -0.82 9.57 -5.07
N ASN A 97 -0.45 10.82 -4.74
CA ASN A 97 0.94 11.14 -4.43
C ASN A 97 1.40 10.35 -3.19
N HIS A 98 2.71 10.26 -2.99
CA HIS A 98 3.28 9.33 -2.01
C HIS A 98 4.33 10.03 -1.15
N ARG A 99 4.01 10.20 0.14
CA ARG A 99 4.78 10.95 1.15
C ARG A 99 5.53 10.02 2.10
N ASP A 100 4.89 8.94 2.55
CA ASP A 100 5.49 7.93 3.41
C ASP A 100 5.37 6.53 2.82
N ILE A 101 6.46 5.75 2.86
CA ILE A 101 6.56 4.42 2.23
C ILE A 101 5.50 3.44 2.76
N ILE A 102 5.16 3.55 4.05
CA ILE A 102 4.31 2.58 4.76
C ILE A 102 3.01 3.24 5.23
N LEU A 103 3.08 4.47 5.73
CA LEU A 103 1.98 5.07 6.46
C LEU A 103 0.89 5.67 5.58
N ASP A 104 1.15 5.96 4.30
CA ASP A 104 0.12 6.53 3.41
C ASP A 104 -1.09 5.59 3.26
N SER A 105 -0.85 4.33 2.86
CA SER A 105 -1.91 3.33 2.70
C SER A 105 -2.45 2.82 4.04
N GLY A 106 -1.60 2.79 5.07
CA GLY A 106 -1.99 2.44 6.42
C GLY A 106 -2.98 3.44 7.03
N PHE A 107 -2.64 4.74 7.00
CA PHE A 107 -3.51 5.79 7.51
C PHE A 107 -4.80 5.91 6.69
N LEU A 108 -4.74 5.78 5.37
CA LEU A 108 -5.97 5.68 4.56
C LEU A 108 -6.88 4.54 5.05
N SER A 109 -6.32 3.35 5.28
CA SER A 109 -7.10 2.20 5.78
C SER A 109 -7.69 2.43 7.18
N VAL A 110 -6.96 3.10 8.07
CA VAL A 110 -7.45 3.49 9.41
C VAL A 110 -8.63 4.45 9.30
N GLU A 111 -8.49 5.50 8.49
CA GLU A 111 -9.53 6.51 8.32
C GLU A 111 -10.79 5.94 7.64
N LEU A 112 -10.63 4.98 6.71
CA LEU A 112 -11.75 4.24 6.12
C LEU A 112 -12.47 3.37 7.16
N ILE A 113 -11.73 2.63 7.99
CA ILE A 113 -12.31 1.84 9.10
C ILE A 113 -13.10 2.75 10.05
N ASP A 114 -12.54 3.89 10.45
CA ASP A 114 -13.19 4.84 11.36
C ASP A 114 -14.49 5.45 10.78
N LYS A 115 -14.65 5.41 9.44
CA LYS A 115 -15.88 5.81 8.72
C LYS A 115 -16.81 4.63 8.40
N GLY A 116 -16.53 3.42 8.89
CA GLY A 116 -17.34 2.23 8.68
C GLY A 116 -17.18 1.58 7.31
N MET A 117 -16.11 1.90 6.58
CA MET A 117 -15.78 1.34 5.27
C MET A 117 -14.75 0.20 5.40
N ASP A 118 -14.59 -0.60 4.34
CA ASP A 118 -13.51 -1.59 4.27
C ASP A 118 -12.16 -0.92 3.96
N THR A 119 -11.07 -1.62 4.26
CA THR A 119 -9.70 -1.23 3.94
C THR A 119 -9.39 -1.43 2.46
N VAL A 120 -8.24 -0.94 1.99
CA VAL A 120 -7.78 -1.10 0.61
C VAL A 120 -6.84 -2.31 0.44
N GLU A 121 -6.80 -2.86 -0.76
CA GLU A 121 -5.67 -3.66 -1.23
C GLU A 121 -4.54 -2.74 -1.72
N ILE A 122 -3.30 -3.08 -1.38
CA ILE A 122 -2.16 -2.15 -1.49
C ILE A 122 -1.18 -2.66 -2.54
N ALA A 123 -0.92 -1.86 -3.57
CA ALA A 123 0.16 -2.12 -4.52
C ALA A 123 1.52 -1.90 -3.84
N ILE A 124 2.31 -2.95 -3.64
CA ILE A 124 3.65 -2.87 -3.02
C ILE A 124 4.74 -3.39 -3.94
N GLY A 125 5.85 -2.66 -4.04
CA GLY A 125 7.04 -3.11 -4.79
C GLY A 125 7.76 -4.27 -4.11
N ASP A 126 8.22 -5.24 -4.90
CA ASP A 126 9.01 -6.39 -4.42
C ASP A 126 10.36 -6.02 -3.79
N ASN A 127 10.89 -4.83 -4.10
CA ASN A 127 12.13 -4.30 -3.56
C ASN A 127 12.13 -4.14 -2.02
N LEU A 128 10.94 -4.07 -1.40
CA LEU A 128 10.78 -3.96 0.06
C LEU A 128 10.64 -5.33 0.75
N LEU A 129 10.47 -6.40 -0.01
CA LEU A 129 10.14 -7.74 0.48
C LEU A 129 11.40 -8.58 0.74
N ILE A 130 12.31 -7.99 1.52
CA ILE A 130 13.69 -8.47 1.69
C ILE A 130 13.82 -9.73 2.54
N TYR A 131 12.83 -10.01 3.39
CA TYR A 131 12.77 -11.22 4.21
C TYR A 131 11.49 -12.00 3.87
N PRO A 132 11.54 -13.35 3.83
CA PRO A 132 10.38 -14.18 3.48
C PRO A 132 9.14 -13.91 4.33
N TRP A 133 9.31 -13.64 5.62
CA TRP A 133 8.19 -13.32 6.53
C TRP A 133 7.53 -11.99 6.16
N ILE A 134 8.28 -10.98 5.66
CA ILE A 134 7.70 -9.69 5.23
C ILE A 134 6.74 -9.94 4.08
N LYS A 135 7.16 -10.73 3.08
CA LYS A 135 6.30 -11.08 1.94
C LYS A 135 4.99 -11.74 2.39
N LYS A 136 5.03 -12.64 3.36
CA LYS A 136 3.82 -13.28 3.93
C LYS A 136 2.96 -12.26 4.68
N PHE A 137 3.57 -11.46 5.55
CA PHE A 137 2.87 -10.47 6.36
C PHE A 137 2.14 -9.41 5.52
N VAL A 138 2.80 -8.83 4.50
CA VAL A 138 2.14 -7.80 3.67
C VAL A 138 0.97 -8.39 2.87
N ARG A 139 1.06 -9.66 2.44
CA ARG A 139 -0.03 -10.36 1.74
C ARG A 139 -1.19 -10.73 2.68
N VAL A 140 -0.93 -11.00 3.96
CA VAL A 140 -1.99 -11.05 4.98
C VAL A 140 -2.64 -9.66 5.11
N ASN A 141 -1.83 -8.60 5.10
CA ASN A 141 -2.29 -7.22 5.15
C ASN A 141 -2.79 -6.67 3.79
N LYS A 142 -3.50 -7.49 3.00
CA LYS A 142 -4.14 -7.11 1.73
C LYS A 142 -3.21 -6.52 0.65
N SER A 143 -1.88 -6.69 0.74
CA SER A 143 -0.97 -6.17 -0.28
C SER A 143 -0.83 -7.13 -1.46
N PHE A 144 -0.84 -6.58 -2.68
CA PHE A 144 -0.47 -7.30 -3.90
C PHE A 144 0.84 -6.77 -4.47
N ILE A 145 1.62 -7.67 -5.07
CA ILE A 145 3.04 -7.44 -5.36
C ILE A 145 3.24 -6.92 -6.78
N VAL A 146 3.93 -5.78 -6.88
CA VAL A 146 4.45 -5.19 -8.11
C VAL A 146 5.88 -5.65 -8.32
N GLN A 147 6.12 -6.43 -9.39
CA GLN A 147 7.43 -6.99 -9.70
C GLN A 147 8.28 -5.98 -10.50
N ARG A 148 9.45 -5.58 -9.98
CA ARG A 148 10.24 -4.47 -10.57
C ARG A 148 11.49 -4.91 -11.34
N ALA A 149 12.12 -6.00 -10.93
CA ALA A 149 13.40 -6.44 -11.49
C ALA A 149 13.23 -7.44 -12.66
N LEU A 150 12.51 -7.03 -13.70
CA LEU A 150 12.14 -7.89 -14.84
C LEU A 150 12.76 -7.42 -16.16
N THR A 151 13.03 -8.37 -17.07
CA THR A 151 13.34 -8.02 -18.46
C THR A 151 12.15 -7.32 -19.12
N MET A 152 12.36 -6.56 -20.19
CA MET A 152 11.29 -5.79 -20.84
C MET A 152 10.06 -6.64 -21.22
N ARG A 153 10.27 -7.86 -21.72
CA ARG A 153 9.16 -8.78 -22.04
C ARG A 153 8.40 -9.22 -20.78
N GLN A 154 9.12 -9.63 -19.75
CA GLN A 154 8.52 -10.04 -18.48
C GLN A 154 7.80 -8.89 -17.78
N MET A 155 8.30 -7.66 -17.93
CA MET A 155 7.66 -6.45 -17.41
C MET A 155 6.29 -6.21 -18.06
N LEU A 156 6.16 -6.43 -19.38
CA LEU A 156 4.86 -6.32 -20.07
C LEU A 156 3.88 -7.40 -19.59
N GLU A 157 4.33 -8.66 -19.51
CA GLU A 157 3.53 -9.78 -19.01
C GLU A 157 3.07 -9.55 -17.56
N SER A 158 3.98 -9.08 -16.70
CA SER A 158 3.70 -8.72 -15.30
C SER A 158 2.73 -7.54 -15.19
N SER A 159 2.92 -6.49 -15.98
CA SER A 159 2.02 -5.32 -16.02
C SER A 159 0.60 -5.72 -16.46
N GLY A 160 0.50 -6.59 -17.48
CA GLY A 160 -0.78 -7.11 -17.93
C GLY A 160 -1.47 -7.97 -16.86
N ARG A 161 -0.71 -8.83 -16.15
CA ARG A 161 -1.26 -9.61 -15.04
C ARG A 161 -1.73 -8.72 -13.89
N MET A 162 -0.94 -7.71 -13.53
CA MET A 162 -1.30 -6.75 -12.48
C MET A 162 -2.57 -5.99 -12.86
N SER A 163 -2.66 -5.51 -14.09
CA SER A 163 -3.86 -4.83 -14.59
C SER A 163 -5.09 -5.73 -14.48
N ARG A 164 -5.05 -6.95 -15.02
CA ARG A 164 -6.17 -7.91 -14.91
C ARG A 164 -6.54 -8.22 -13.45
N TYR A 165 -5.55 -8.29 -12.56
CA TYR A 165 -5.80 -8.48 -11.13
C TYR A 165 -6.53 -7.29 -10.50
N MET A 166 -6.15 -6.06 -10.87
CA MET A 166 -6.80 -4.85 -10.38
C MET A 166 -8.24 -4.75 -10.88
N HIS A 167 -8.48 -5.01 -12.17
CA HIS A 167 -9.83 -5.11 -12.72
C HIS A 167 -10.70 -6.16 -12.00
N HIS A 168 -10.17 -7.38 -11.81
CA HIS A 168 -10.84 -8.42 -11.02
C HIS A 168 -11.15 -7.98 -9.58
N THR A 169 -10.24 -7.21 -8.97
CA THR A 169 -10.38 -6.73 -7.59
C THR A 169 -11.46 -5.65 -7.45
N ILE A 170 -11.56 -4.74 -8.42
CA ILE A 170 -12.61 -3.72 -8.44
C ILE A 170 -13.96 -4.35 -8.83
N LYS A 171 -14.02 -5.03 -9.98
CA LYS A 171 -15.27 -5.54 -10.57
C LYS A 171 -15.87 -6.72 -9.84
N ASP A 172 -15.08 -7.76 -9.59
CA ASP A 172 -15.60 -9.06 -9.13
C ASP A 172 -15.56 -9.20 -7.61
N LYS A 173 -14.49 -8.68 -6.97
CA LYS A 173 -14.33 -8.74 -5.51
C LYS A 173 -15.02 -7.58 -4.79
N ASN A 174 -15.37 -6.50 -5.50
CA ASN A 174 -15.82 -5.23 -4.92
C ASN A 174 -14.90 -4.77 -3.77
N GLN A 175 -13.59 -4.80 -4.01
CA GLN A 175 -12.56 -4.45 -3.03
C GLN A 175 -11.75 -3.25 -3.54
N SER A 176 -11.71 -2.16 -2.77
CA SER A 176 -10.96 -0.95 -3.17
C SER A 176 -9.45 -1.19 -3.17
N ILE A 177 -8.73 -0.43 -4.01
CA ILE A 177 -7.28 -0.51 -4.18
C ILE A 177 -6.65 0.85 -3.88
N TRP A 178 -5.46 0.85 -3.30
CA TRP A 178 -4.57 2.01 -3.26
C TRP A 178 -3.31 1.74 -4.07
N ILE A 179 -2.95 2.72 -4.92
CA ILE A 179 -1.72 2.71 -5.71
C ILE A 179 -1.11 4.11 -5.74
N ALA A 180 0.22 4.17 -5.62
CA ALA A 180 0.94 5.41 -5.83
C ALA A 180 0.90 5.80 -7.32
N GLN A 181 0.68 7.08 -7.61
CA GLN A 181 0.60 7.65 -8.95
C GLN A 181 1.90 7.56 -9.76
N ARG A 182 3.00 7.13 -9.11
CA ARG A 182 4.29 6.90 -9.73
C ARG A 182 5.11 5.89 -8.93
N GLU A 183 6.17 5.38 -9.54
CA GLU A 183 7.09 4.48 -8.86
C GLU A 183 7.85 5.20 -7.72
N GLY A 184 7.52 4.84 -6.49
CA GLY A 184 8.17 5.36 -5.29
C GLY A 184 7.76 6.80 -4.94
N ARG A 185 8.29 7.30 -3.83
CA ARG A 185 8.00 8.64 -3.32
C ARG A 185 8.65 9.71 -4.20
N ALA A 186 7.93 10.80 -4.47
CA ALA A 186 8.50 11.97 -5.12
C ALA A 186 9.59 12.58 -4.22
N LYS A 187 10.77 12.80 -4.80
CA LYS A 187 11.91 13.40 -4.10
C LYS A 187 12.01 14.91 -4.33
N ASP A 188 11.44 15.36 -5.45
CA ASP A 188 11.34 16.75 -5.92
C ASP A 188 9.94 17.35 -5.71
N SER A 189 9.05 16.65 -5.00
CA SER A 189 7.64 17.00 -4.82
C SER A 189 6.86 17.16 -6.13
N ASN A 190 7.36 16.62 -7.25
CA ASN A 190 6.60 16.56 -8.48
C ASN A 190 5.53 15.48 -8.37
N ASP A 191 4.31 15.92 -8.13
CA ASP A 191 3.16 15.03 -7.95
C ASP A 191 2.36 14.82 -9.26
N ARG A 192 3.02 14.83 -10.42
CA ARG A 192 2.39 14.38 -11.67
C ARG A 192 2.33 12.85 -11.74
N THR A 193 1.14 12.33 -12.02
CA THR A 193 0.91 10.91 -12.33
C THR A 193 1.76 10.47 -13.52
N GLN A 194 2.43 9.33 -13.41
CA GLN A 194 3.17 8.74 -14.52
C GLN A 194 2.21 8.09 -15.52
N GLU A 195 2.40 8.39 -16.80
CA GLU A 195 1.62 7.77 -17.88
C GLU A 195 1.68 6.24 -17.86
N SER A 196 2.79 5.66 -17.40
CA SER A 196 2.95 4.20 -17.31
C SER A 196 1.93 3.56 -16.36
N VAL A 197 1.55 4.25 -15.28
CA VAL A 197 0.51 3.78 -14.37
C VAL A 197 -0.84 3.73 -15.08
N LEU A 198 -1.20 4.82 -15.79
CA LEU A 198 -2.47 4.88 -16.54
C LEU A 198 -2.52 3.86 -17.69
N LYS A 199 -1.41 3.73 -18.43
CA LYS A 199 -1.27 2.71 -19.48
C LYS A 199 -1.44 1.31 -18.91
N MET A 200 -0.83 1.03 -17.75
CA MET A 200 -0.97 -0.25 -17.07
C MET A 200 -2.42 -0.50 -16.66
N LEU A 201 -3.13 0.48 -16.10
CA LEU A 201 -4.55 0.32 -15.77
C LEU A 201 -5.37 -0.08 -17.01
N ALA A 202 -5.12 0.52 -18.17
CA ALA A 202 -5.85 0.21 -19.41
C ALA A 202 -5.43 -1.10 -20.13
N MET A 203 -4.46 -1.87 -19.60
CA MET A 203 -4.00 -3.13 -20.26
C MET A 203 -4.95 -4.32 -20.05
N GLY A 204 -5.61 -4.38 -18.91
CA GLY A 204 -6.57 -5.41 -18.52
C GLY A 204 -8.00 -4.98 -18.81
N GLY A 205 -8.97 -5.72 -18.29
CA GLY A 205 -10.39 -5.44 -18.50
C GLY A 205 -10.90 -5.81 -19.91
N GLU A 206 -12.15 -5.45 -20.16
CA GLU A 206 -12.87 -5.67 -21.41
C GLU A 206 -13.21 -4.33 -22.07
N GLY A 207 -13.52 -4.33 -23.38
CA GLY A 207 -13.86 -3.11 -24.10
C GLY A 207 -12.66 -2.32 -24.62
N ASP A 208 -12.87 -1.05 -24.92
CA ASP A 208 -11.83 -0.12 -25.35
C ASP A 208 -11.05 0.51 -24.18
N ILE A 209 -10.17 1.48 -24.46
CA ILE A 209 -9.33 2.10 -23.41
C ILE A 209 -10.18 2.84 -22.38
N ILE A 210 -11.26 3.49 -22.81
CA ILE A 210 -12.13 4.28 -21.95
C ILE A 210 -12.97 3.35 -21.07
N ASP A 211 -13.56 2.30 -21.66
CA ASP A 211 -14.31 1.28 -20.91
C ASP A 211 -13.49 0.69 -19.76
N ARG A 212 -12.22 0.36 -20.04
CA ARG A 212 -11.31 -0.22 -19.05
C ARG A 212 -10.96 0.77 -17.94
N LEU A 213 -10.74 2.05 -18.28
CA LEU A 213 -10.43 3.06 -17.26
C LEU A 213 -11.64 3.38 -16.39
N ILE A 214 -12.86 3.37 -16.96
CA ILE A 214 -14.11 3.54 -16.21
C ILE A 214 -14.34 2.39 -15.24
N GLU A 215 -14.11 1.14 -15.66
CA GLU A 215 -14.26 -0.05 -14.79
C GLU A 215 -13.38 0.04 -13.53
N MET A 216 -12.27 0.77 -13.58
CA MET A 216 -11.35 0.94 -12.46
C MET A 216 -11.83 1.90 -11.37
N ASN A 217 -12.92 2.66 -11.60
CA ASN A 217 -13.48 3.62 -10.64
C ASN A 217 -12.38 4.48 -9.98
N ILE A 218 -11.64 5.23 -10.80
CA ILE A 218 -10.44 5.95 -10.33
C ILE A 218 -10.86 7.16 -9.49
N LEU A 219 -10.37 7.20 -8.24
CA LEU A 219 -10.47 8.34 -7.34
C LEU A 219 -9.08 8.98 -7.17
N PRO A 220 -8.88 10.21 -7.67
CA PRO A 220 -7.70 10.98 -7.33
C PRO A 220 -7.68 11.28 -5.83
N LEU A 221 -6.56 10.99 -5.18
CA LEU A 221 -6.34 11.20 -3.75
C LEU A 221 -5.08 12.05 -3.55
N ALA A 222 -5.20 13.18 -2.88
CA ALA A 222 -4.05 14.00 -2.48
C ALA A 222 -3.72 13.76 -1.00
N ILE A 223 -2.44 13.57 -0.71
CA ILE A 223 -1.88 13.35 0.63
C ILE A 223 -0.94 14.50 0.97
N SER A 224 -1.21 15.16 2.10
CA SER A 224 -0.40 16.24 2.65
C SER A 224 0.10 15.88 4.04
N TYR A 225 1.40 16.07 4.26
CA TYR A 225 2.07 16.00 5.55
C TYR A 225 2.69 17.38 5.78
N GLU A 226 2.57 17.95 6.97
CA GLU A 226 3.22 19.23 7.28
C GLU A 226 4.75 19.13 7.29
N TYR A 227 5.26 17.99 7.78
CA TYR A 227 6.68 17.69 7.80
C TYR A 227 6.94 16.38 7.07
N ASP A 228 8.01 16.35 6.28
CA ASP A 228 8.55 15.14 5.68
C ASP A 228 9.74 14.68 6.53
N PRO A 229 9.60 13.62 7.35
CA PRO A 229 10.71 13.12 8.18
C PRO A 229 11.97 12.76 7.40
N CYS A 230 11.82 12.45 6.11
CA CYS A 230 12.89 11.97 5.25
C CYS A 230 13.49 13.07 4.36
N ASP A 231 13.15 14.35 4.57
CA ASP A 231 13.61 15.47 3.76
C ASP A 231 15.15 15.52 3.63
N TYR A 232 15.87 15.39 4.74
CA TYR A 232 17.32 15.40 4.79
C TYR A 232 17.93 14.16 4.11
N LEU A 233 17.25 13.01 4.17
CA LEU A 233 17.67 11.79 3.46
C LEU A 233 17.49 11.95 1.95
N LYS A 234 16.40 12.60 1.52
CA LYS A 234 16.18 12.92 0.11
C LYS A 234 17.26 13.88 -0.40
N ALA A 235 17.56 14.93 0.36
CA ALA A 235 18.61 15.89 0.03
C ALA A 235 20.00 15.22 -0.05
N GLN A 236 20.32 14.35 0.92
CA GLN A 236 21.54 13.56 0.92
C GLN A 236 21.63 12.67 -0.33
N GLU A 237 20.55 11.98 -0.69
CA GLU A 237 20.53 11.12 -1.87
C GLU A 237 20.77 11.92 -3.17
N PHE A 238 20.13 13.08 -3.32
CA PHE A 238 20.37 13.95 -4.47
C PHE A 238 21.80 14.45 -4.54
N GLN A 239 22.39 14.82 -3.40
CA GLN A 239 23.78 15.24 -3.34
C GLN A 239 24.72 14.10 -3.76
N LEU A 240 24.49 12.88 -3.27
CA LEU A 240 25.28 11.70 -3.63
C LEU A 240 25.16 11.38 -5.12
N LYS A 241 23.95 11.38 -5.69
CA LYS A 241 23.73 11.17 -7.13
C LYS A 241 24.41 12.22 -8.01
N ARG A 242 24.41 13.47 -7.57
CA ARG A 242 25.08 14.56 -8.29
C ARG A 242 26.61 14.42 -8.25
N ASN A 243 27.14 14.04 -7.09
CA ASN A 243 28.58 14.05 -6.85
C ASN A 243 29.27 12.73 -7.25
N ILE A 244 28.54 11.62 -7.29
CA ILE A 244 29.07 10.27 -7.56
C ILE A 244 28.25 9.67 -8.71
N PRO A 245 28.81 9.62 -9.94
CA PRO A 245 28.08 9.17 -11.14
C PRO A 245 27.43 7.79 -11.03
N ASP A 246 28.10 6.86 -10.32
CA ASP A 246 27.65 5.47 -10.16
C ASP A 246 26.93 5.21 -8.83
N TYR A 247 26.51 6.26 -8.11
CA TYR A 247 25.82 6.08 -6.84
C TYR A 247 24.51 5.32 -7.04
N LYS A 248 24.42 4.19 -6.35
CA LYS A 248 23.21 3.39 -6.21
C LYS A 248 22.82 3.35 -4.75
N LYS A 249 21.54 3.60 -4.52
CA LYS A 249 20.95 3.46 -3.19
C LYS A 249 21.09 2.02 -2.73
N THR A 250 21.49 1.84 -1.48
CA THR A 250 21.62 0.52 -0.86
C THR A 250 20.30 0.09 -0.20
N GLN A 251 20.17 -1.20 0.09
CA GLN A 251 19.06 -1.71 0.88
C GLN A 251 19.02 -1.11 2.30
N GLU A 252 20.18 -0.82 2.88
CA GLU A 252 20.29 -0.15 4.18
C GLU A 252 19.73 1.28 4.13
N ASP A 253 19.97 2.01 3.04
CA ASP A 253 19.37 3.33 2.83
C ASP A 253 17.83 3.26 2.75
N ASP A 254 17.28 2.19 2.14
CA ASP A 254 15.83 1.96 2.11
C ASP A 254 15.27 1.69 3.51
N LEU A 255 15.92 0.83 4.29
CA LEU A 255 15.56 0.56 5.69
C LEU A 255 15.58 1.84 6.54
N LYS A 256 16.64 2.65 6.39
CA LYS A 256 16.76 3.93 7.10
C LYS A 256 15.64 4.90 6.72
N ASN A 257 15.28 4.98 5.44
CA ASN A 257 14.17 5.80 4.97
C ASN A 257 12.82 5.34 5.54
N MET A 258 12.58 4.03 5.62
CA MET A 258 11.35 3.48 6.21
C MET A 258 11.28 3.75 7.71
N GLN A 259 12.37 3.50 8.44
CA GLN A 259 12.44 3.78 9.88
C GLN A 259 12.22 5.28 10.17
N THR A 260 12.91 6.15 9.43
CA THR A 260 12.79 7.61 9.61
C THR A 260 11.37 8.09 9.31
N GLY A 261 10.75 7.59 8.24
CA GLY A 261 9.37 7.89 7.90
C GLY A 261 8.39 7.45 8.98
N LEU A 262 8.54 6.21 9.47
CA LEU A 262 7.67 5.65 10.52
C LEU A 262 7.70 6.47 11.81
N PHE A 263 8.89 6.79 12.32
CA PHE A 263 9.05 7.35 13.67
C PHE A 263 9.21 8.87 13.72
N GLY A 264 9.56 9.52 12.60
CA GLY A 264 9.76 10.97 12.60
C GLY A 264 8.46 11.78 12.67
N PRO A 265 8.52 13.04 13.13
CA PRO A 265 7.35 13.90 13.27
C PRO A 265 6.81 14.33 11.91
N LYS A 266 5.48 14.27 11.74
CA LYS A 266 4.80 14.55 10.47
C LYS A 266 3.89 15.77 10.52
N GLY A 267 3.66 16.31 11.72
CA GLY A 267 2.67 17.35 11.97
C GLY A 267 1.27 16.84 11.63
N ARG A 268 0.41 17.68 11.08
CA ARG A 268 -0.93 17.30 10.61
C ARG A 268 -0.84 16.56 9.27
N VAL A 269 -1.57 15.46 9.16
CA VAL A 269 -1.69 14.68 7.94
C VAL A 269 -3.12 14.80 7.41
N HIS A 270 -3.26 15.07 6.12
CA HIS A 270 -4.55 15.21 5.48
C HIS A 270 -4.64 14.44 4.17
N PHE A 271 -5.75 13.73 4.00
CA PHE A 271 -6.13 12.98 2.81
C PHE A 271 -7.36 13.65 2.21
N GLN A 272 -7.23 14.14 0.97
CA GLN A 272 -8.31 14.76 0.22
C GLN A 272 -8.66 13.90 -0.99
N VAL A 273 -9.87 13.36 -1.02
CA VAL A 273 -10.40 12.62 -2.17
C VAL A 273 -11.16 13.58 -3.08
N ALA A 274 -10.93 13.46 -4.40
CA ALA A 274 -11.70 14.13 -5.44
C ALA A 274 -12.81 13.21 -5.98
N SER A 275 -13.70 13.76 -6.82
CA SER A 275 -14.74 12.97 -7.48
C SER A 275 -14.13 11.87 -8.37
N CYS A 276 -14.90 10.80 -8.59
CA CYS A 276 -14.50 9.75 -9.51
C CYS A 276 -14.43 10.28 -10.94
N ILE A 277 -13.35 9.98 -11.65
CA ILE A 277 -13.10 10.56 -12.98
C ILE A 277 -13.92 9.92 -14.10
N ASN A 278 -14.84 9.01 -13.78
CA ASN A 278 -15.62 8.29 -14.78
C ASN A 278 -16.49 9.26 -15.61
N GLU A 279 -17.06 10.30 -14.98
CA GLU A 279 -17.86 11.30 -15.69
C GLU A 279 -17.04 12.07 -16.72
N GLU A 280 -15.76 12.35 -16.45
CA GLU A 280 -14.84 12.99 -17.38
C GLU A 280 -14.33 12.06 -18.48
N LEU A 281 -14.36 10.74 -18.25
CA LEU A 281 -13.96 9.73 -19.23
C LEU A 281 -15.10 9.39 -20.21
N ASP A 282 -16.35 9.45 -19.75
CA ASP A 282 -17.55 9.26 -20.57
C ASP A 282 -17.89 10.46 -21.48
N GLY A 283 -17.27 11.62 -21.21
CA GLY A 283 -17.58 12.94 -21.80
C GLY A 283 -16.91 13.29 -23.13
#